data_AF-G7E584-F1
#
_entry.id   AF-G7E584-F1
#
_cell.length_a   1.000
_cell.length_b   1.000
_cell.length_c   1.000
_cell.angle_alpha   90.00
_cell.angle_beta   90.00
_cell.angle_gamma   90.00
#
_symmetry.space_group_name_H-M   'P 1'
#
loop_
_entity.id
_entity.type
_entity.pdbx_description
1 polymer ?
#
loop_
_entity_poly.entity_id
_entity_poly.type
_entity_poly.pdbx_seq_one_letter_code
_entity_poly.pdbx_strand_id
1 'polypeptide(L)'
;MTTVLDLALVPRIEYPYYYRQSASSGTIDEFLAEHVPSNTPEVTTIGGARVETPWIYVTTDKQEKSIEGAKDFDELIEPATAILNDLAKEIAAIDDDPQIPIRGRKGVLSKKQARESKHPQAIAEFRKLAEESHYTSGSWLYFIPDLKRGDEAFLRISKALCDEDGALRKTAANACKITTGSPEMARIILYIPDSWDREAAREVCRVSCTELGLTPSAFKPDIYKAAGLDSKHPSKLKASIYVPGDFLSKDELAEIANKRQAALDAMKAQPKRKTLAEEEAANPFEESDDEDNPPKKAKQ
;
A
#
# COMPACT_ATOMS: atom_id res chain seq x y z
N MET A 1 -20.16 6.76 -10.72
CA MET A 1 -20.57 6.17 -9.42
C MET A 1 -19.48 5.23 -9.00
N THR A 2 -18.47 5.72 -8.30
CA THR A 2 -17.45 4.87 -7.66
C THR A 2 -18.15 4.26 -6.45
N THR A 3 -18.41 2.97 -6.51
CA THR A 3 -19.15 2.22 -5.49
C THR A 3 -18.45 2.34 -4.13
N VAL A 4 -19.26 2.54 -3.08
CA VAL A 4 -18.95 2.70 -1.65
C VAL A 4 -17.95 1.66 -1.08
N LEU A 5 -17.69 0.57 -1.81
CA LEU A 5 -16.74 -0.48 -1.45
C LEU A 5 -15.26 -0.06 -1.47
N ASP A 6 -14.87 1.00 -2.19
CA ASP A 6 -13.44 1.35 -2.34
C ASP A 6 -12.86 2.12 -1.12
N LEU A 7 -13.73 2.63 -0.25
CA LEU A 7 -13.36 3.59 0.80
C LEU A 7 -13.58 3.09 2.23
N ALA A 8 -14.36 2.01 2.41
CA ALA A 8 -14.48 1.36 3.70
C ALA A 8 -13.24 0.49 3.98
N LEU A 9 -12.58 0.72 5.12
CA LEU A 9 -11.42 -0.06 5.59
C LEU A 9 -11.74 -1.54 5.81
N VAL A 10 -13.02 -1.88 5.97
CA VAL A 10 -13.52 -3.25 6.17
C VAL A 10 -14.76 -3.47 5.30
N PRO A 11 -14.77 -4.46 4.40
CA PRO A 11 -15.96 -4.83 3.65
C PRO A 11 -17.10 -5.25 4.60
N ARG A 12 -18.30 -4.68 4.42
CA ARG A 12 -19.51 -5.01 5.22
C ARG A 12 -20.23 -6.29 4.75
N ILE A 13 -19.75 -6.89 3.67
CA ILE A 13 -20.27 -8.13 3.07
C ILE A 13 -19.12 -9.13 2.96
N GLU A 14 -19.45 -10.41 2.86
CA GLU A 14 -18.46 -11.46 2.56
C GLU A 14 -17.73 -11.10 1.26
N TYR A 15 -16.44 -10.79 1.41
CA TYR A 15 -15.60 -10.29 0.34
C TYR A 15 -14.45 -11.28 0.15
N PRO A 16 -14.43 -12.05 -0.95
CA PRO A 16 -13.50 -13.18 -1.09
C PRO A 16 -12.03 -12.74 -1.11
N TYR A 17 -11.76 -11.51 -1.53
CA TYR A 17 -10.40 -10.95 -1.57
C TYR A 17 -10.04 -10.19 -0.28
N TYR A 18 -10.59 -10.58 0.87
CA TYR A 18 -10.32 -9.96 2.17
C TYR A 18 -9.77 -10.97 3.17
N TYR A 19 -8.49 -10.81 3.51
CA TYR A 19 -7.85 -11.56 4.59
C TYR A 19 -7.86 -10.77 5.89
N ARG A 20 -8.26 -11.44 6.95
CA ARG A 20 -8.20 -10.95 8.32
C ARG A 20 -7.53 -11.98 9.20
N GLN A 21 -6.43 -11.56 9.84
CA GLN A 21 -5.58 -12.42 10.65
C GLN A 21 -6.34 -13.27 11.69
N SER A 22 -7.26 -12.69 12.47
CA SER A 22 -8.00 -13.45 13.49
C SER A 22 -9.23 -14.22 12.99
N ALA A 23 -9.72 -13.96 11.77
CA ALA A 23 -11.06 -14.39 11.36
C ALA A 23 -11.11 -15.19 10.06
N SER A 24 -10.11 -15.03 9.19
CA SER A 24 -10.00 -15.83 7.98
C SER A 24 -9.60 -17.26 8.34
N SER A 25 -10.21 -18.23 7.63
CA SER A 25 -9.76 -19.61 7.69
C SER A 25 -8.43 -19.76 6.93
N GLY A 26 -7.44 -20.39 7.56
CA GLY A 26 -6.15 -20.66 6.93
C GLY A 26 -5.08 -19.59 7.20
N THR A 27 -3.92 -19.81 6.59
CA THR A 27 -2.74 -18.95 6.73
C THR A 27 -2.74 -17.83 5.69
N ILE A 28 -1.97 -16.77 5.95
CA ILE A 28 -1.75 -15.71 4.95
C ILE A 28 -1.11 -16.27 3.67
N ASP A 29 -0.28 -17.30 3.78
CA ASP A 29 0.33 -17.99 2.64
C ASP A 29 -0.69 -18.65 1.72
N GLU A 30 -1.62 -19.41 2.31
CA GLU A 30 -2.71 -20.05 1.57
C GLU A 30 -3.58 -19.00 0.87
N PHE A 31 -3.95 -17.93 1.57
CA PHE A 31 -4.74 -16.83 1.01
C PHE A 31 -4.02 -16.14 -0.16
N LEU A 32 -2.73 -15.83 -0.04
CA LEU A 32 -1.97 -15.15 -1.09
C LEU A 32 -1.65 -16.06 -2.28
N ALA A 33 -1.59 -17.37 -2.06
CA ALA A 33 -1.46 -18.36 -3.15
C ALA A 33 -2.77 -18.47 -3.94
N GLU A 34 -3.93 -18.41 -3.27
CA GLU A 34 -5.23 -18.45 -3.91
C GLU A 34 -5.58 -17.15 -4.64
N HIS A 35 -5.25 -16.00 -4.03
CA HIS A 35 -5.62 -14.67 -4.51
C HIS A 35 -4.40 -13.86 -4.97
N VAL A 36 -3.78 -14.31 -6.06
CA VAL A 36 -2.70 -13.55 -6.70
C VAL A 36 -3.28 -12.34 -7.43
N PRO A 37 -2.82 -11.10 -7.17
CA PRO A 37 -3.37 -9.89 -7.80
C PRO A 37 -3.37 -9.95 -9.33
N SER A 38 -2.29 -10.43 -9.96
CA SER A 38 -2.22 -10.61 -11.42
C SER A 38 -3.19 -11.62 -12.02
N ASN A 39 -3.65 -12.58 -11.23
CA ASN A 39 -4.55 -13.64 -11.68
C ASN A 39 -6.01 -13.32 -11.33
N THR A 40 -6.24 -12.26 -10.57
CA THR A 40 -7.58 -11.88 -10.14
C THR A 40 -8.32 -11.21 -11.30
N PRO A 41 -9.54 -11.68 -11.65
CA PRO A 41 -10.30 -11.13 -12.76
C PRO A 41 -10.57 -9.63 -12.62
N GLU A 42 -10.50 -8.92 -13.75
CA GLU A 42 -10.82 -7.49 -13.79
C GLU A 42 -12.28 -7.21 -13.44
N VAL A 43 -13.19 -8.16 -13.68
CA VAL A 43 -14.60 -8.03 -13.32
C VAL A 43 -15.03 -9.29 -12.59
N THR A 44 -15.68 -9.09 -11.44
CA THR A 44 -16.16 -10.17 -10.58
C THR A 44 -17.54 -9.82 -10.02
N THR A 45 -18.18 -10.77 -9.34
CA THR A 45 -19.45 -10.56 -8.66
C THR A 45 -19.24 -10.82 -7.17
N ILE A 46 -19.53 -9.82 -6.33
CA ILE A 46 -19.38 -9.89 -4.88
C ILE A 46 -20.70 -9.49 -4.24
N GLY A 47 -21.28 -10.37 -3.42
CA GLY A 47 -22.61 -10.15 -2.83
C GLY A 47 -23.72 -9.92 -3.86
N GLY A 48 -23.59 -10.50 -5.05
CA GLY A 48 -24.52 -10.29 -6.18
C GLY A 48 -24.32 -8.98 -6.96
N ALA A 49 -23.40 -8.12 -6.53
CA ALA A 49 -23.06 -6.89 -7.24
C ALA A 49 -21.85 -7.10 -8.16
N ARG A 50 -21.94 -6.58 -9.38
CA ARG A 50 -20.81 -6.53 -10.32
C ARG A 50 -19.78 -5.54 -9.80
N VAL A 51 -18.56 -6.01 -9.57
CA VAL A 51 -17.41 -5.21 -9.11
C VAL A 51 -16.36 -5.22 -10.20
N GLU A 52 -16.01 -4.04 -10.68
CA GLU A 52 -14.90 -3.82 -11.61
C GLU A 52 -13.65 -3.49 -10.81
N THR A 53 -12.53 -4.11 -11.18
CA THR A 53 -11.21 -4.01 -10.54
C THR A 53 -11.27 -4.21 -9.02
N PRO A 54 -11.59 -5.43 -8.53
CA PRO A 54 -11.61 -5.67 -7.09
C PRO A 54 -10.24 -5.36 -6.48
N TRP A 55 -10.22 -5.05 -5.19
CA TRP A 55 -8.97 -4.89 -4.45
C TRP A 55 -8.73 -6.15 -3.64
N ILE A 56 -7.49 -6.55 -3.44
CA ILE A 56 -7.16 -7.57 -2.43
C ILE A 56 -6.72 -6.85 -1.17
N TYR A 57 -7.29 -7.25 -0.03
CA TYR A 57 -7.06 -6.66 1.28
C TYR A 57 -6.41 -7.67 2.21
N VAL A 58 -5.46 -7.21 3.00
CA VAL A 58 -4.85 -7.97 4.10
C VAL A 58 -4.86 -7.07 5.34
N THR A 59 -5.47 -7.55 6.42
CA THR A 59 -5.64 -6.79 7.66
C THR A 59 -5.16 -7.58 8.87
N THR A 60 -4.64 -6.85 9.85
CA THR A 60 -4.27 -7.36 11.17
C THR A 60 -5.35 -7.02 12.19
N ASP A 61 -5.27 -7.63 13.37
CA ASP A 61 -6.20 -7.35 14.47
C ASP A 61 -6.03 -5.93 15.05
N LYS A 62 -4.94 -5.23 14.70
CA LYS A 62 -4.75 -3.81 15.03
C LYS A 62 -5.71 -2.91 14.25
N GLN A 63 -6.17 -3.35 13.07
CA GLN A 63 -7.02 -2.55 12.19
C GLN A 63 -8.37 -2.24 12.84
N GLU A 64 -9.00 -3.22 13.50
CA GLU A 64 -10.31 -3.03 14.11
C GLU A 64 -10.29 -1.97 15.20
N LYS A 65 -9.25 -2.00 16.04
CA LYS A 65 -9.06 -1.00 17.10
C LYS A 65 -8.89 0.40 16.55
N SER A 66 -8.33 0.53 15.34
CA SER A 66 -8.10 1.83 14.71
C SER A 66 -9.35 2.46 14.10
N ILE A 67 -10.42 1.70 13.90
CA ILE A 67 -11.68 2.18 13.30
C ILE A 67 -12.84 2.21 14.31
N GLU A 68 -12.58 1.82 15.56
CA GLU A 68 -13.59 1.85 16.62
C GLU A 68 -14.02 3.29 16.92
N GLY A 69 -15.32 3.57 16.82
CA GLY A 69 -15.88 4.91 17.02
C GLY A 69 -15.72 5.88 15.85
N ALA A 70 -15.08 5.45 14.75
CA ALA A 70 -15.00 6.25 13.54
C ALA A 70 -16.40 6.47 12.93
N LYS A 71 -16.68 7.72 12.53
CA LYS A 71 -17.89 8.03 11.76
C LYS A 71 -17.88 7.33 10.40
N ASP A 72 -19.05 7.18 9.81
CA ASP A 72 -19.18 6.69 8.45
C ASP A 72 -18.48 7.64 7.47
N PHE A 73 -17.73 7.08 6.52
CA PHE A 73 -16.95 7.84 5.55
C PHE A 73 -17.79 8.87 4.80
N ASP A 74 -19.04 8.52 4.46
CA ASP A 74 -19.96 9.39 3.74
C ASP A 74 -20.32 10.66 4.52
N GLU A 75 -20.33 10.60 5.85
CA GLU A 75 -20.57 11.76 6.72
C GLU A 75 -19.40 12.76 6.69
N LEU A 76 -18.23 12.35 6.20
CA LEU A 76 -17.03 13.18 6.14
C LEU A 76 -16.92 13.91 4.81
N ILE A 77 -17.59 13.45 3.76
CA ILE A 77 -17.44 13.97 2.40
C ILE A 77 -17.79 15.46 2.36
N GLU A 78 -18.97 15.84 2.85
CA GLU A 78 -19.43 17.23 2.82
C GLU A 78 -18.51 18.18 3.61
N PRO A 79 -18.24 17.96 4.92
CA PRO A 79 -17.38 18.86 5.69
C PRO A 79 -15.94 18.90 5.16
N ALA A 80 -15.38 17.78 4.72
CA ALA A 80 -14.03 17.74 4.18
C ALA A 80 -13.94 18.47 2.82
N THR A 81 -14.97 18.33 1.98
CA THR A 81 -15.06 19.05 0.69
C THR A 81 -15.22 20.55 0.91
N ALA A 82 -15.95 20.98 1.95
CA ALA A 82 -16.08 22.40 2.29
C ALA A 82 -14.72 23.06 2.58
N ILE A 83 -13.86 22.41 3.37
CA ILE A 83 -12.48 22.89 3.66
C ILE A 83 -11.69 23.09 2.37
N LEU A 84 -11.75 22.13 1.42
CA LEU A 84 -11.04 22.27 0.13
C LEU A 84 -11.60 23.39 -0.73
N ASN A 85 -12.93 23.54 -0.78
CA ASN A 85 -13.58 24.56 -1.58
C ASN A 85 -13.26 25.95 -1.05
N ASP A 86 -13.24 26.13 0.26
CA ASP A 86 -12.90 27.42 0.86
C ASP A 86 -11.43 27.78 0.63
N LEU A 87 -10.51 26.81 0.80
CA LEU A 87 -9.12 27.02 0.39
C LEU A 87 -9.00 27.37 -1.10
N ALA A 88 -9.72 26.69 -1.99
CA ALA A 88 -9.71 26.98 -3.42
C ALA A 88 -10.20 28.39 -3.75
N LYS A 89 -11.24 28.89 -3.06
CA LYS A 89 -11.71 30.28 -3.21
C LYS A 89 -10.66 31.28 -2.74
N GLU A 90 -10.00 31.02 -1.61
CA GLU A 90 -8.92 31.89 -1.12
C GLU A 90 -7.73 31.93 -2.09
N ILE A 91 -7.36 30.77 -2.65
CA ILE A 91 -6.31 30.69 -3.68
C ILE A 91 -6.70 31.47 -4.93
N ALA A 92 -7.95 31.34 -5.41
CA ALA A 92 -8.43 32.10 -6.55
C ALA A 92 -8.39 33.61 -6.29
N ALA A 93 -8.81 34.06 -5.09
CA ALA A 93 -8.73 35.46 -4.71
C ALA A 93 -7.28 36.00 -4.73
N ILE A 94 -6.29 35.21 -4.30
CA ILE A 94 -4.87 35.57 -4.40
C ILE A 94 -4.40 35.64 -5.86
N ASP A 95 -4.87 34.72 -6.69
CA ASP A 95 -4.51 34.65 -8.11
C ASP A 95 -5.12 35.79 -8.92
N ASP A 96 -6.28 36.30 -8.52
CA ASP A 96 -6.97 37.41 -9.17
C ASP A 96 -6.57 38.79 -8.62
N ASP A 97 -5.95 38.86 -7.44
CA ASP A 97 -5.52 40.13 -6.84
C ASP A 97 -4.33 40.75 -7.62
N PRO A 98 -4.49 41.94 -8.23
CA PRO A 98 -3.42 42.62 -8.94
C PRO A 98 -2.37 43.26 -8.00
N GLN A 99 -2.68 43.44 -6.72
CA GLN A 99 -1.77 44.01 -5.72
C GLN A 99 -0.73 42.99 -5.23
N ILE A 100 -1.00 41.69 -5.36
CA ILE A 100 -0.04 40.65 -5.00
C ILE A 100 0.91 40.40 -6.17
N PRO A 101 2.21 40.69 -6.04
CA PRO A 101 3.14 40.55 -7.15
C PRO A 101 3.38 39.07 -7.49
N ILE A 102 3.62 38.78 -8.76
CA ILE A 102 3.99 37.43 -9.22
C ILE A 102 5.31 36.98 -8.56
N ARG A 103 6.28 37.90 -8.46
CA ARG A 103 7.57 37.68 -7.81
C ARG A 103 7.65 38.49 -6.52
N GLY A 104 8.03 37.83 -5.43
CA GLY A 104 8.14 38.46 -4.11
C GLY A 104 9.26 39.50 -4.09
N ARG A 105 9.16 40.45 -3.16
CA ARG A 105 10.19 41.46 -2.88
C ARG A 105 10.34 41.57 -1.36
N LYS A 106 11.37 42.28 -0.88
CA LYS A 106 11.60 42.42 0.57
C LYS A 106 10.34 42.98 1.25
N GLY A 107 9.74 42.21 2.16
CA GLY A 107 8.53 42.58 2.90
C GLY A 107 7.19 42.34 2.18
N VAL A 108 7.18 41.86 0.93
CA VAL A 108 5.95 41.58 0.17
C VAL A 108 5.98 40.17 -0.38
N LEU A 109 4.99 39.35 -0.01
CA LEU A 109 4.85 37.97 -0.48
C LEU A 109 4.53 37.92 -1.97
N SER A 110 5.12 36.96 -2.68
CA SER A 110 4.65 36.57 -4.02
C SER A 110 3.28 35.90 -3.95
N LYS A 111 2.55 35.83 -5.09
CA LYS A 111 1.35 34.99 -5.20
C LYS A 111 1.61 33.55 -4.73
N LYS A 112 2.74 32.95 -5.11
CA LYS A 112 3.12 31.61 -4.65
C LYS A 112 3.18 31.52 -3.11
N GLN A 113 3.92 32.42 -2.48
CA GLN A 113 4.08 32.42 -1.02
C GLN A 113 2.77 32.75 -0.31
N ALA A 114 1.97 33.67 -0.85
CA ALA A 114 0.65 33.99 -0.33
C ALA A 114 -0.27 32.75 -0.35
N ARG A 115 -0.31 32.00 -1.46
CA ARG A 115 -1.07 30.74 -1.54
C ARG A 115 -0.57 29.71 -0.51
N GLU A 116 0.73 29.47 -0.47
CA GLU A 116 1.35 28.51 0.45
C GLU A 116 1.10 28.88 1.92
N SER A 117 0.95 30.17 2.25
CA SER A 117 0.62 30.63 3.61
C SER A 117 -0.78 30.21 4.09
N LYS A 118 -1.69 29.84 3.17
CA LYS A 118 -3.04 29.37 3.49
C LYS A 118 -3.11 27.88 3.79
N HIS A 119 -2.16 27.09 3.29
CA HIS A 119 -2.17 25.64 3.46
C HIS A 119 -2.16 25.18 4.93
N PRO A 120 -1.37 25.78 5.86
CA PRO A 120 -1.35 25.34 7.26
C PRO A 120 -2.71 25.41 7.96
N GLN A 121 -3.53 26.41 7.64
CA GLN A 121 -4.86 26.55 8.21
C GLN A 121 -5.78 25.40 7.75
N ALA A 122 -5.84 25.15 6.43
CA ALA A 122 -6.64 24.04 5.90
C ALA A 122 -6.17 22.67 6.43
N ILE A 123 -4.85 22.47 6.57
CA ILE A 123 -4.30 21.24 7.17
C ILE A 123 -4.75 21.09 8.63
N ALA A 124 -4.77 22.18 9.41
CA ALA A 124 -5.25 22.16 10.79
C ALA A 124 -6.76 21.89 10.87
N GLU A 125 -7.55 22.43 9.96
CA GLU A 125 -8.99 22.15 9.86
C GLU A 125 -9.27 20.69 9.49
N PHE A 126 -8.54 20.11 8.54
CA PHE A 126 -8.63 18.68 8.24
C PHE A 126 -8.26 17.80 9.42
N ARG A 127 -7.19 18.16 10.14
CA ARG A 127 -6.77 17.43 11.33
C ARG A 127 -7.86 17.46 12.40
N LYS A 128 -8.40 18.65 12.68
CA LYS A 128 -9.48 18.83 13.63
C LYS A 128 -10.70 17.98 13.25
N LEU A 129 -11.12 18.04 11.97
CA LEU A 129 -12.24 17.23 11.48
C LEU A 129 -11.98 15.72 11.65
N ALA A 130 -10.76 15.26 11.33
CA ALA A 130 -10.38 13.86 11.48
C ALA A 130 -10.38 13.42 12.96
N GLU A 131 -9.87 14.26 13.88
CA GLU A 131 -9.88 14.00 15.32
C GLU A 131 -11.33 13.95 15.87
N GLU A 132 -12.19 14.92 15.50
CA GLU A 132 -13.60 15.00 15.93
C GLU A 132 -14.47 13.86 15.37
N SER A 133 -14.05 13.24 14.27
CA SER A 133 -14.76 12.12 13.65
C SER A 133 -14.13 10.75 13.94
N HIS A 134 -13.03 10.72 14.69
CA HIS A 134 -12.20 9.54 14.89
C HIS A 134 -11.74 8.89 13.56
N TYR A 135 -11.61 9.69 12.50
CA TYR A 135 -11.19 9.26 11.17
C TYR A 135 -9.76 9.73 10.86
N THR A 136 -8.81 9.33 11.71
CA THR A 136 -7.42 9.78 11.66
C THR A 136 -6.54 8.97 10.73
N SER A 137 -7.01 7.82 10.23
CA SER A 137 -6.21 6.89 9.44
C SER A 137 -5.61 7.51 8.18
N GLY A 138 -4.46 6.97 7.78
CA GLY A 138 -3.74 7.39 6.59
C GLY A 138 -2.95 6.24 6.00
N SER A 139 -2.35 6.49 4.85
CA SER A 139 -1.67 5.41 4.13
C SER A 139 -0.45 5.86 3.34
N TRP A 140 0.58 5.00 3.35
CA TRP A 140 1.68 5.01 2.40
C TRP A 140 1.22 4.41 1.06
N LEU A 141 1.50 5.12 -0.02
CA LEU A 141 1.18 4.71 -1.39
C LEU A 141 2.43 4.20 -2.09
N TYR A 142 2.33 3.04 -2.74
CA TYR A 142 3.37 2.48 -3.60
C TYR A 142 2.83 2.38 -5.02
N PHE A 143 3.59 2.93 -5.96
CA PHE A 143 3.30 2.86 -7.39
C PHE A 143 4.31 1.90 -8.04
N ILE A 144 3.84 0.74 -8.46
CA ILE A 144 4.68 -0.32 -9.02
C ILE A 144 4.42 -0.42 -10.53
N PRO A 145 5.46 -0.42 -11.39
CA PRO A 145 5.29 -0.29 -12.85
C PRO A 145 4.45 -1.35 -13.54
N ASP A 146 4.29 -2.53 -12.94
CA ASP A 146 3.52 -3.63 -13.50
C ASP A 146 2.99 -4.52 -12.37
N LEU A 147 1.93 -5.27 -12.65
CA LEU A 147 1.26 -6.08 -11.65
C LEU A 147 2.08 -7.30 -11.20
N LYS A 148 2.95 -7.86 -12.04
CA LYS A 148 3.82 -8.98 -11.66
C LYS A 148 4.81 -8.57 -10.55
N ARG A 149 5.44 -7.41 -10.69
CA ARG A 149 6.24 -6.81 -9.60
C ARG A 149 5.37 -6.38 -8.42
N GLY A 150 4.11 -6.02 -8.70
CA GLY A 150 3.09 -5.75 -7.70
C GLY A 150 2.82 -6.96 -6.81
N ASP A 151 2.67 -8.15 -7.37
CA ASP A 151 2.46 -9.40 -6.65
C ASP A 151 3.62 -9.67 -5.66
N GLU A 152 4.86 -9.58 -6.14
CA GLU A 152 6.06 -9.78 -5.31
C GLU A 152 6.17 -8.73 -4.19
N ALA A 153 5.79 -7.48 -4.46
CA ALA A 153 5.81 -6.42 -3.45
C ALA A 153 4.68 -6.60 -2.42
N PHE A 154 3.48 -6.95 -2.88
CA PHE A 154 2.33 -7.18 -2.02
C PHE A 154 2.52 -8.40 -1.13
N LEU A 155 3.02 -9.52 -1.68
CA LEU A 155 3.38 -10.71 -0.91
C LEU A 155 4.34 -10.37 0.24
N ARG A 156 5.41 -9.61 -0.04
CA ARG A 156 6.38 -9.18 0.99
C ARG A 156 5.74 -8.29 2.05
N ILE A 157 4.92 -7.33 1.65
CA ILE A 157 4.23 -6.43 2.60
C ILE A 157 3.26 -7.22 3.47
N SER A 158 2.42 -8.07 2.88
CA SER A 158 1.40 -8.86 3.58
C SER A 158 2.02 -9.82 4.58
N LYS A 159 3.11 -10.51 4.21
CA LYS A 159 3.89 -11.35 5.15
C LYS A 159 4.52 -10.55 6.27
N ALA A 160 5.22 -9.47 5.93
CA ALA A 160 5.82 -8.61 6.94
C ALA A 160 4.80 -7.99 7.90
N LEU A 161 3.55 -7.86 7.48
CA LEU A 161 2.44 -7.34 8.26
C LEU A 161 1.80 -8.41 9.16
N CYS A 162 1.62 -9.65 8.67
CA CYS A 162 0.86 -10.70 9.37
C CYS A 162 1.74 -11.72 10.11
N ASP A 163 2.91 -12.09 9.60
CA ASP A 163 3.76 -13.11 10.21
C ASP A 163 4.20 -12.70 11.63
N GLU A 164 4.38 -13.66 12.53
CA GLU A 164 4.75 -13.38 13.94
C GLU A 164 6.02 -12.54 14.08
N ASP A 165 7.03 -12.85 13.27
CA ASP A 165 8.29 -12.11 13.23
C ASP A 165 8.33 -10.99 12.19
N GLY A 166 7.19 -10.72 11.53
CA GLY A 166 7.06 -9.75 10.46
C GLY A 166 7.53 -8.34 10.86
N ALA A 167 8.37 -7.74 10.01
CA ALA A 167 8.98 -6.44 10.31
C ALA A 167 7.93 -5.31 10.43
N LEU A 168 6.89 -5.29 9.60
CA LEU A 168 5.80 -4.31 9.68
C LEU A 168 4.86 -4.60 10.86
N ARG A 169 4.69 -5.86 11.26
CA ARG A 169 3.89 -6.24 12.44
C ARG A 169 4.38 -5.58 13.72
N LYS A 170 5.67 -5.23 13.82
CA LYS A 170 6.27 -4.56 14.98
C LYS A 170 6.03 -3.04 15.00
N THR A 171 5.51 -2.48 13.90
CA THR A 171 5.24 -1.04 13.73
C THR A 171 3.75 -0.71 13.95
N ALA A 172 3.36 0.53 13.67
CA ALA A 172 1.96 0.96 13.64
C ALA A 172 1.16 0.47 12.42
N ALA A 173 1.79 -0.11 11.39
CA ALA A 173 1.06 -0.60 10.22
C ALA A 173 0.02 -1.67 10.60
N ASN A 174 -1.17 -1.59 10.02
CA ASN A 174 -2.33 -2.39 10.43
C ASN A 174 -3.09 -3.06 9.28
N ALA A 175 -3.01 -2.54 8.07
CA ALA A 175 -3.64 -3.11 6.88
C ALA A 175 -2.90 -2.75 5.60
N CYS A 176 -3.05 -3.55 4.55
CA CYS A 176 -2.67 -3.17 3.21
C CYS A 176 -3.69 -3.64 2.17
N LYS A 177 -3.69 -2.99 1.00
CA LYS A 177 -4.45 -3.43 -0.18
C LYS A 177 -3.70 -3.21 -1.48
N ILE A 178 -4.02 -4.00 -2.50
CA ILE A 178 -3.48 -3.88 -3.86
C ILE A 178 -4.57 -3.92 -4.92
N THR A 179 -4.39 -3.14 -5.99
CA THR A 179 -5.22 -3.21 -7.20
C THR A 179 -5.07 -4.53 -7.94
N THR A 180 -6.14 -5.04 -8.54
CA THR A 180 -6.10 -6.25 -9.38
C THR A 180 -6.40 -5.94 -10.85
N GLY A 181 -6.42 -6.98 -11.69
CA GLY A 181 -6.78 -6.90 -13.11
C GLY A 181 -5.57 -6.63 -14.00
N SER A 182 -5.70 -5.77 -15.00
CA SER A 182 -4.60 -5.38 -15.90
C SER A 182 -4.29 -3.87 -15.83
N PRO A 183 -4.01 -3.30 -14.65
CA PRO A 183 -3.65 -1.89 -14.57
C PRO A 183 -2.26 -1.68 -15.19
N GLU A 184 -2.08 -0.55 -15.88
CA GLU A 184 -0.75 -0.12 -16.36
C GLU A 184 0.26 0.05 -15.21
N MET A 185 -0.23 0.24 -13.99
CA MET A 185 0.56 0.45 -12.78
C MET A 185 -0.18 -0.13 -11.58
N ALA A 186 0.45 -1.07 -10.88
CA ALA A 186 -0.09 -1.60 -9.64
C ALA A 186 0.04 -0.58 -8.51
N ARG A 187 -1.02 -0.44 -7.71
CA ARG A 187 -1.04 0.46 -6.55
C ARG A 187 -1.18 -0.39 -5.30
N ILE A 188 -0.19 -0.27 -4.40
CA ILE A 188 -0.29 -0.84 -3.05
C ILE A 188 -0.51 0.31 -2.08
N ILE A 189 -1.41 0.11 -1.12
CA ILE A 189 -1.74 1.06 -0.07
C ILE A 189 -1.47 0.36 1.26
N LEU A 190 -0.61 0.95 2.10
CA LEU A 190 -0.28 0.45 3.45
C LEU A 190 -0.78 1.44 4.49
N TYR A 191 -1.69 1.02 5.33
CA TYR A 191 -2.40 1.87 6.29
C TYR A 191 -1.68 1.95 7.64
N ILE A 192 -1.87 3.10 8.30
CA ILE A 192 -1.56 3.33 9.71
C ILE A 192 -2.76 4.01 10.41
N PRO A 193 -2.95 3.80 11.73
CA PRO A 193 -4.11 4.32 12.48
C PRO A 193 -4.23 5.85 12.52
N ASP A 194 -3.12 6.57 12.59
CA ASP A 194 -3.10 8.03 12.72
C ASP A 194 -2.14 8.65 11.71
N SER A 195 -2.69 9.47 10.83
CA SER A 195 -1.96 10.21 9.80
C SER A 195 -1.01 11.25 10.38
N TRP A 196 -1.31 11.79 11.56
CA TRP A 196 -0.53 12.85 12.18
C TRP A 196 0.47 12.34 13.23
N ASP A 197 0.49 11.02 13.50
CA ASP A 197 1.59 10.38 14.20
C ASP A 197 2.80 10.26 13.26
N ARG A 198 3.61 11.32 13.29
CA ARG A 198 4.80 11.44 12.45
C ARG A 198 5.83 10.33 12.73
N GLU A 199 5.97 9.87 13.97
CA GLU A 199 6.96 8.85 14.31
C GLU A 199 6.49 7.46 13.86
N ALA A 200 5.19 7.15 13.98
CA ALA A 200 4.62 5.95 13.39
C ALA A 200 4.77 5.94 11.85
N ALA A 201 4.45 7.05 11.18
CA ALA A 201 4.63 7.16 9.73
C ALA A 201 6.09 6.99 9.31
N ARG A 202 7.02 7.59 10.08
CA ARG A 202 8.48 7.47 9.89
C ARG A 202 8.96 6.03 10.05
N GLU A 203 8.55 5.35 11.12
CA GLU A 203 8.96 3.97 11.42
C GLU A 203 8.51 3.04 10.30
N VAL A 204 7.25 3.11 9.89
CA VAL A 204 6.70 2.31 8.79
C VAL A 204 7.46 2.60 7.49
N CYS A 205 7.72 3.87 7.16
CA CYS A 205 8.50 4.24 5.98
C CYS A 205 9.91 3.64 6.00
N ARG A 206 10.60 3.75 7.14
CA ARG A 206 11.95 3.23 7.32
C ARG A 206 11.98 1.71 7.18
N VAL A 207 11.07 0.98 7.82
CA VAL A 207 10.98 -0.48 7.73
C VAL A 207 10.70 -0.92 6.30
N SER A 208 9.75 -0.27 5.61
CA SER A 208 9.49 -0.55 4.19
C SER A 208 10.73 -0.39 3.33
N CYS A 209 11.47 0.71 3.50
CA CYS A 209 12.68 0.96 2.72
C CYS A 209 13.80 -0.03 3.06
N THR A 210 14.09 -0.26 4.34
CA THR A 210 15.29 -0.98 4.79
C THR A 210 15.13 -2.50 4.86
N GLU A 211 13.99 -3.00 5.36
CA GLU A 211 13.74 -4.43 5.54
C GLU A 211 13.07 -5.04 4.30
N LEU A 212 12.17 -4.30 3.65
CA LEU A 212 11.43 -4.82 2.49
C LEU A 212 12.04 -4.41 1.15
N GLY A 213 12.95 -3.43 1.14
CA GLY A 213 13.50 -2.86 -0.09
C GLY A 213 12.44 -2.13 -0.94
N LEU A 214 11.41 -1.58 -0.31
CA LEU A 214 10.28 -0.92 -0.95
C LEU A 214 10.20 0.54 -0.50
N THR A 215 10.41 1.47 -1.42
CA THR A 215 10.28 2.91 -1.14
C THR A 215 8.86 3.35 -1.46
N PRO A 216 8.05 3.77 -0.48
CA PRO A 216 6.74 4.36 -0.77
C PRO A 216 6.91 5.70 -1.49
N SER A 217 5.91 6.13 -2.24
CA SER A 217 5.96 7.39 -2.98
C SER A 217 5.45 8.58 -2.18
N ALA A 218 4.38 8.40 -1.41
CA ALA A 218 3.73 9.46 -0.66
C ALA A 218 2.86 8.90 0.48
N PHE A 219 2.69 9.69 1.54
CA PHE A 219 1.76 9.40 2.63
C PHE A 219 0.53 10.31 2.54
N LYS A 220 -0.66 9.73 2.42
CA LYS A 220 -1.93 10.45 2.25
C LYS A 220 -2.90 10.14 3.40
N PRO A 221 -3.41 11.16 4.11
CA PRO A 221 -4.52 11.00 5.06
C PRO A 221 -5.78 10.52 4.36
N ASP A 222 -6.56 9.65 5.00
CA ASP A 222 -7.80 9.15 4.41
C ASP A 222 -8.88 10.25 4.34
N ILE A 223 -8.86 11.22 5.26
CA ILE A 223 -9.74 12.41 5.19
C ILE A 223 -9.53 13.22 3.89
N TYR A 224 -8.31 13.20 3.32
CA TYR A 224 -8.06 13.84 2.01
C TYR A 224 -8.72 13.08 0.86
N LYS A 225 -8.94 11.78 1.01
CA LYS A 225 -9.71 10.98 0.04
C LYS A 225 -11.20 11.33 0.15
N ALA A 226 -11.74 11.48 1.36
CA ALA A 226 -13.11 11.93 1.59
C ALA A 226 -13.39 13.30 0.96
N ALA A 227 -12.42 14.23 1.07
CA ALA A 227 -12.51 15.54 0.44
C ALA A 227 -12.39 15.54 -1.09
N GLY A 228 -12.04 14.41 -1.72
CA GLY A 228 -11.72 14.36 -3.15
C GLY A 228 -10.41 15.06 -3.53
N LEU A 229 -9.47 15.24 -2.59
CA LEU A 229 -8.19 15.89 -2.88
C LEU A 229 -7.32 15.02 -3.77
N ASP A 230 -6.88 15.55 -4.91
CA ASP A 230 -5.89 14.95 -5.79
C ASP A 230 -4.74 15.93 -6.11
N SER A 231 -3.80 15.49 -6.95
CA SER A 231 -2.64 16.32 -7.33
C SER A 231 -2.96 17.51 -8.25
N LYS A 232 -4.14 17.55 -8.87
CA LYS A 232 -4.59 18.57 -9.82
C LYS A 232 -5.66 19.49 -9.22
N HIS A 233 -6.05 19.26 -7.97
CA HIS A 233 -7.12 19.97 -7.31
C HIS A 233 -6.91 21.51 -7.32
N PRO A 234 -7.97 22.31 -7.54
CA PRO A 234 -7.87 23.78 -7.60
C PRO A 234 -7.28 24.44 -6.35
N SER A 235 -7.46 23.83 -5.17
CA SER A 235 -6.91 24.33 -3.90
C SER A 235 -5.38 24.37 -3.84
N LYS A 236 -4.68 23.70 -4.77
CA LYS A 236 -3.21 23.57 -4.80
C LYS A 236 -2.59 22.97 -3.54
N LEU A 237 -3.40 22.43 -2.63
CA LEU A 237 -2.95 21.70 -1.46
C LEU A 237 -2.26 20.40 -1.91
N LYS A 238 -1.11 20.08 -1.32
CA LYS A 238 -0.41 18.82 -1.59
C LYS A 238 -1.28 17.66 -1.12
N ALA A 239 -1.56 16.69 -1.98
CA ALA A 239 -2.38 15.52 -1.66
C ALA A 239 -1.72 14.53 -0.67
N SER A 240 -0.55 14.85 -0.15
CA SER A 240 0.23 14.02 0.78
C SER A 240 0.88 14.90 1.83
N ILE A 241 0.89 14.46 3.10
CA ILE A 241 1.52 15.21 4.20
C ILE A 241 2.97 14.79 4.45
N TYR A 242 3.35 13.57 4.07
CA TYR A 242 4.74 13.10 4.12
C TYR A 242 5.19 12.46 2.79
N VAL A 243 6.49 12.54 2.55
CA VAL A 243 7.23 11.80 1.52
C VAL A 243 8.46 11.15 2.16
N PRO A 244 9.07 10.09 1.58
CA PRO A 244 10.23 9.44 2.21
C PRO A 244 11.39 10.39 2.54
N GLY A 245 11.60 11.42 1.71
CA GLY A 245 12.64 12.44 1.92
C GLY A 245 12.43 13.31 3.17
N ASP A 246 11.26 13.26 3.81
CA ASP A 246 11.00 13.93 5.09
C ASP A 246 11.60 13.14 6.28
N PHE A 247 11.99 11.88 6.06
CA PHE A 247 12.40 10.91 7.09
C PHE A 247 13.78 10.32 6.85
N LEU A 248 14.16 10.13 5.59
CA LEU A 248 15.40 9.50 5.15
C LEU A 248 16.20 10.49 4.31
N SER A 249 17.50 10.54 4.53
CA SER A 249 18.41 11.32 3.69
C SER A 249 18.47 10.76 2.27
N LYS A 250 18.92 11.60 1.32
CA LYS A 250 19.13 11.17 -0.07
C LYS A 250 20.14 10.03 -0.16
N ASP A 251 21.17 10.04 0.68
CA ASP A 251 22.22 9.04 0.70
C ASP A 251 21.69 7.69 1.21
N GLU A 252 20.87 7.69 2.27
CA GLU A 252 20.20 6.47 2.75
C GLU A 252 19.27 5.88 1.69
N LEU A 253 18.47 6.72 1.01
CA LEU A 253 17.58 6.27 -0.07
C LEU A 253 18.38 5.68 -1.26
N ALA A 254 19.51 6.29 -1.60
CA ALA A 254 20.40 5.78 -2.64
C ALA A 254 21.05 4.45 -2.25
N GLU A 255 21.51 4.33 -1.00
CA GLU A 255 22.09 3.09 -0.48
C GLU A 255 21.09 1.93 -0.52
N ILE A 256 19.84 2.19 -0.12
CA ILE A 256 18.75 1.21 -0.16
C ILE A 256 18.46 0.76 -1.60
N ALA A 257 18.38 1.70 -2.54
CA ALA A 257 18.19 1.39 -3.96
C ALA A 257 19.35 0.54 -4.51
N ASN A 258 20.59 0.87 -4.15
CA ASN A 258 21.78 0.14 -4.57
C ASN A 258 21.83 -1.28 -3.99
N LYS A 259 21.54 -1.45 -2.68
CA LYS A 259 21.47 -2.76 -2.03
C LYS A 259 20.42 -3.66 -2.70
N ARG A 260 19.26 -3.10 -3.04
CA ARG A 260 18.22 -3.83 -3.77
C ARG A 260 18.69 -4.26 -5.15
N GLN A 261 19.31 -3.35 -5.90
CA GLN A 261 19.82 -3.66 -7.23
C GLN A 261 20.89 -4.77 -7.18
N ALA A 262 21.82 -4.68 -6.23
CA ALA A 262 22.83 -5.71 -6.00
C ALA A 262 22.21 -7.07 -5.62
N ALA A 263 21.17 -7.10 -4.79
CA ALA A 263 20.46 -8.33 -4.44
C ALA A 263 19.77 -8.96 -5.67
N LEU A 264 19.12 -8.15 -6.51
CA LEU A 264 18.50 -8.61 -7.76
C LEU A 264 19.55 -9.17 -8.74
N ASP A 265 20.70 -8.51 -8.84
CA ASP A 265 21.78 -8.96 -9.72
C ASP A 265 22.45 -10.23 -9.20
N ALA A 266 22.61 -10.38 -7.89
CA ALA A 266 23.08 -11.62 -7.26
C ALA A 266 22.12 -12.79 -7.47
N MET A 267 20.80 -12.57 -7.38
CA MET A 267 19.80 -13.61 -7.68
C MET A 267 19.85 -14.07 -9.14
N LYS A 268 20.12 -13.17 -10.08
CA LYS A 268 20.29 -13.52 -11.51
C LYS A 268 21.60 -14.28 -11.80
N ALA A 269 22.62 -14.05 -10.97
CA ALA A 269 23.94 -14.67 -11.13
C ALA A 269 24.01 -16.11 -10.57
N GLN A 270 23.04 -16.54 -9.75
CA GLN A 270 23.01 -17.92 -9.28
C GLN A 270 22.73 -18.88 -10.45
N PRO A 271 23.57 -19.92 -10.64
CA PRO A 271 23.36 -20.90 -11.70
C PRO A 271 21.99 -21.54 -11.50
N LYS A 272 21.17 -21.58 -12.56
CA LYS A 272 19.89 -22.29 -12.54
C LYS A 272 20.15 -23.69 -12.00
N ARG A 273 19.61 -24.02 -10.83
CA ARG A 273 19.58 -25.40 -10.34
C ARG A 273 18.95 -26.23 -11.45
N LYS A 274 19.70 -27.22 -11.96
CA LYS A 274 19.19 -28.21 -12.90
C LYS A 274 17.93 -28.81 -12.28
N THR A 275 16.89 -28.96 -13.09
CA THR A 275 15.67 -29.64 -12.66
C THR A 275 15.99 -31.11 -12.38
N LEU A 276 15.24 -31.76 -11.49
CA LEU A 276 15.39 -33.21 -11.21
C LEU A 276 15.38 -34.05 -12.51
N ALA A 277 14.64 -33.60 -13.53
CA ALA A 277 14.58 -34.23 -14.85
C ALA A 277 15.89 -34.11 -15.67
N GLU A 278 16.71 -33.09 -15.44
CA GLU A 278 18.05 -32.97 -16.06
C GLU A 278 19.12 -33.73 -15.28
N GLU A 279 18.86 -34.11 -14.02
CA GLU A 279 19.73 -34.96 -13.20
C GLU A 279 19.53 -36.45 -13.51
N GLU A 280 18.29 -36.89 -13.77
CA GLU A 280 17.98 -38.27 -14.22
C GLU A 280 18.46 -38.55 -15.65
N ALA A 281 18.52 -37.54 -16.53
CA ALA A 281 19.04 -37.71 -17.90
C ALA A 281 20.58 -37.78 -17.97
N ALA A 282 21.28 -37.49 -16.87
CA ALA A 282 22.74 -37.45 -16.83
C ALA A 282 23.40 -38.77 -16.37
N ASN A 283 22.63 -39.82 -16.08
CA ASN A 283 23.18 -41.13 -15.72
C ASN A 283 22.60 -42.25 -16.61
N PRO A 284 23.10 -42.44 -17.85
CA PRO A 284 22.62 -43.49 -18.76
C PRO A 284 23.35 -44.83 -18.60
N PHE A 285 24.19 -45.03 -17.58
CA PHE A 285 24.97 -46.26 -17.41
C PHE A 285 25.17 -46.63 -15.93
N GLU A 286 24.21 -47.36 -15.38
CA GLU A 286 24.49 -48.43 -14.41
C GLU A 286 23.53 -49.59 -14.73
N GLU A 287 23.79 -50.26 -15.86
CA GLU A 287 23.43 -51.67 -16.02
C GLU A 287 24.32 -52.46 -15.05
N SER A 288 23.81 -52.74 -13.85
CA SER A 288 24.24 -53.92 -13.12
C SER A 288 23.25 -55.03 -13.42
N ASP A 289 23.62 -55.86 -14.40
CA ASP A 289 23.27 -57.27 -14.43
C ASP A 289 23.40 -57.84 -13.01
N ASP A 290 22.31 -58.38 -12.47
CA ASP A 290 22.43 -59.56 -11.62
C ASP A 290 21.15 -60.40 -11.72
N GLU A 291 21.41 -61.62 -12.17
CA GLU A 291 20.49 -62.69 -12.52
C GLU A 291 19.66 -63.21 -11.33
N ASP A 292 18.45 -63.65 -11.68
CA ASP A 292 17.73 -64.80 -11.14
C ASP A 292 18.17 -65.40 -9.79
N ASN A 293 17.31 -65.28 -8.77
CA ASN A 293 17.20 -66.32 -7.76
C ASN A 293 15.74 -66.53 -7.32
N PRO A 294 15.15 -67.73 -7.50
CA PRO A 294 13.75 -68.00 -7.21
C PRO A 294 13.43 -68.15 -5.71
N PRO A 295 12.14 -68.02 -5.31
CA PRO A 295 11.74 -67.96 -3.91
C PRO A 295 11.76 -69.35 -3.26
N LYS A 296 12.52 -69.50 -2.16
CA LYS A 296 12.42 -70.68 -1.29
C LYS A 296 11.23 -70.54 -0.34
N LYS A 297 10.33 -71.52 -0.48
CA LYS A 297 9.15 -71.78 0.36
C LYS A 297 9.53 -72.01 1.83
N ALA A 298 8.62 -71.57 2.70
CA ALA A 298 8.56 -71.83 4.13
C ALA A 298 8.49 -73.32 4.50
N LYS A 299 8.93 -73.66 5.71
CA LYS A 299 8.18 -74.52 6.66
C LYS A 299 8.85 -74.64 8.04
N GLN A 300 7.96 -74.59 9.04
CA GLN A 300 8.01 -75.03 10.45
C GLN A 300 8.76 -74.16 11.46
#